data_AF-A0A6P5NBF7-F1
#
_entry.id   AF-A0A6P5NBF7-F1
#
_cell.length_a   1.000
_cell.length_b   1.000
_cell.length_c   1.000
_cell.angle_alpha   90.00
_cell.angle_beta   90.00
_cell.angle_gamma   90.00
#
_symmetry.space_group_name_H-M   'P 1'
#
loop_
_entity.id
_entity.type
_entity.pdbx_description
1 polymer ?
#
loop_
_entity_poly.entity_id
_entity_poly.type
_entity_poly.pdbx_seq_one_letter_code
_entity_poly.pdbx_strand_id
1 'polypeptide(L)'
;MDIYFQDTFHFFVTSLNGTADDNGQRLELRLKDRDSPLPHRAAGLATARKVKERSCRLSPVAVDVNHQLLVLSALTQATPVEEDCLDPTWRRFKGCLGALDGTYIEVTVPESEKAKYRTRKGKICTNVLGVCNREMGFVYVLSGWEGSASDSRVLRDAITHRNSLKIPHGNYYLVDAGYTNGPDFLAPYRGTRYHVREWAQGARAPRNHQEYFNRVHSSARNIIERCFGLLKKRWSILRSPSFYPLKTQSQIIIACCLLQNFIRKSMGMDPEEEGSILDEFMPDGDEAQDGMIDVVENTNEWTHWRDNIATEMYEEWHIGLME
;
A
#
# COMPACT_ATOMS: atom_id res chain seq x y z
N MET A 1 3.86 -21.25 5.79
CA MET A 1 3.12 -20.95 4.55
C MET A 1 2.19 -22.14 4.34
N ASP A 2 0.89 -21.97 4.58
CA ASP A 2 -0.06 -23.08 4.48
C ASP A 2 -0.08 -23.61 3.04
N ILE A 3 0.04 -24.94 2.89
CA ILE A 3 0.10 -25.65 1.60
C ILE A 3 -1.05 -25.24 0.65
N TYR A 4 -2.20 -24.83 1.20
CA TYR A 4 -3.38 -24.37 0.47
C TYR A 4 -3.20 -23.05 -0.30
N PHE A 5 -2.30 -22.17 0.14
CA PHE A 5 -2.02 -20.91 -0.55
C PHE A 5 -1.03 -21.08 -1.70
N GLN A 6 -0.12 -22.06 -1.64
CA GLN A 6 0.82 -22.33 -2.73
C GLN A 6 0.11 -22.81 -4.00
N ASP A 7 -0.90 -23.66 -3.88
CA ASP A 7 -1.66 -24.15 -5.05
C ASP A 7 -2.52 -23.05 -5.69
N THR A 8 -3.18 -22.22 -4.87
CA THR A 8 -3.97 -21.07 -5.35
C THR A 8 -3.05 -20.01 -5.97
N PHE A 9 -1.89 -19.76 -5.37
CA PHE A 9 -0.89 -18.82 -5.87
C PHE A 9 -0.22 -19.32 -7.16
N HIS A 10 0.13 -20.61 -7.25
CA HIS A 10 0.67 -21.21 -8.47
C HIS A 10 -0.37 -21.20 -9.59
N PHE A 11 -1.64 -21.51 -9.32
CA PHE A 11 -2.72 -21.43 -10.29
C PHE A 11 -2.95 -19.99 -10.76
N PHE A 12 -2.95 -19.01 -9.84
CA PHE A 12 -3.09 -17.59 -10.17
C PHE A 12 -1.92 -17.08 -11.03
N VAL A 13 -0.67 -17.40 -10.66
CA VAL A 13 0.54 -17.02 -11.40
C VAL A 13 0.63 -17.75 -12.75
N THR A 14 0.15 -18.99 -12.86
CA THR A 14 0.09 -19.74 -14.12
C THR A 14 -0.98 -19.17 -15.07
N SER A 15 -2.15 -18.79 -14.54
CA SER A 15 -3.20 -18.12 -15.32
C SER A 15 -2.79 -16.72 -15.78
N LEU A 16 -2.00 -15.99 -14.99
CA LEU A 16 -1.41 -14.70 -15.37
C LEU A 16 -0.34 -14.77 -16.49
N ASN A 17 0.24 -15.96 -16.73
CA ASN A 17 1.24 -16.19 -17.78
C ASN A 17 0.65 -16.81 -19.05
N GLY A 18 -0.63 -17.21 -19.04
CA GLY A 18 -1.33 -17.67 -20.24
C GLY A 18 -1.70 -16.51 -21.15
N THR A 19 -1.34 -16.57 -22.42
CA THR A 19 -1.96 -15.73 -23.45
C THR A 19 -3.45 -16.04 -23.45
N ALA A 20 -4.29 -15.04 -23.21
CA ALA A 20 -5.73 -15.15 -23.32
C ALA A 20 -6.09 -15.76 -24.67
N ASP A 21 -6.56 -17.01 -24.65
CA ASP A 21 -7.39 -17.53 -25.71
C ASP A 21 -8.77 -16.85 -25.60
N ASP A 22 -9.48 -16.73 -26.73
CA ASP A 22 -10.74 -15.98 -26.90
C ASP A 22 -11.91 -16.44 -25.99
N ASN A 23 -11.67 -17.30 -25.01
CA ASN A 23 -12.65 -17.86 -24.08
C ASN A 23 -12.61 -17.28 -22.66
N GLY A 24 -11.77 -16.30 -22.35
CA GLY A 24 -11.83 -15.54 -21.09
C GLY A 24 -11.77 -16.44 -19.83
N GLN A 25 -10.57 -16.83 -19.42
CA GLN A 25 -10.38 -17.63 -18.19
C GLN A 25 -11.02 -16.96 -16.97
N ARG A 26 -11.91 -17.70 -16.29
CA ARG A 26 -12.67 -17.30 -15.11
C ARG A 26 -11.96 -17.80 -13.85
N LEU A 27 -11.44 -16.90 -13.03
CA LEU A 27 -10.77 -17.23 -11.77
C LEU A 27 -11.78 -17.23 -10.60
N GLU A 28 -11.93 -18.37 -9.92
CA GLU A 28 -12.73 -18.50 -8.68
C GLU A 28 -11.76 -18.65 -7.49
N LEU A 29 -11.65 -17.63 -6.63
CA LEU A 29 -10.85 -17.69 -5.40
C LEU A 29 -11.69 -18.29 -4.26
N ARG A 30 -11.25 -19.42 -3.68
CA ARG A 30 -11.91 -20.07 -2.53
C ARG A 30 -10.98 -20.11 -1.32
N LEU A 31 -11.42 -19.58 -0.18
CA LEU A 31 -10.75 -19.75 1.11
C LEU A 31 -11.37 -20.94 1.86
N LYS A 32 -10.52 -21.81 2.43
CA LYS A 32 -10.94 -22.87 3.35
C LYS A 32 -10.54 -22.49 4.77
N ASP A 33 -11.47 -22.59 5.72
CA ASP A 33 -11.23 -22.27 7.13
C ASP A 33 -10.22 -23.24 7.78
N ARG A 34 -9.37 -22.71 8.67
CA ARG A 34 -8.26 -23.41 9.33
C ARG A 34 -8.67 -24.55 10.30
N ASP A 35 -9.94 -24.61 10.72
CA ASP A 35 -10.40 -25.54 11.77
C ASP A 35 -10.88 -26.90 11.23
N SER A 36 -10.07 -27.53 10.37
CA SER A 36 -10.29 -28.91 9.93
C SER A 36 -9.13 -29.79 10.41
N PRO A 37 -9.32 -30.79 11.28
CA PRO A 37 -8.25 -31.70 11.64
C PRO A 37 -7.79 -32.47 10.39
N LEU A 38 -6.48 -32.51 10.16
CA LEU A 38 -5.86 -33.30 9.09
C LEU A 38 -6.26 -34.78 9.24
N PRO A 39 -6.65 -35.47 8.15
CA PRO A 39 -7.01 -36.87 8.23
C PRO A 39 -5.74 -37.71 8.40
N HIS A 40 -5.41 -38.08 9.63
CA HIS A 40 -4.56 -39.24 9.88
C HIS A 40 -5.31 -40.50 9.43
N ARG A 41 -4.61 -41.32 8.65
CA ARG A 41 -5.02 -42.65 8.20
C ARG A 41 -5.68 -43.45 9.34
N ALA A 42 -6.98 -43.67 9.25
CA ALA A 42 -7.66 -44.82 9.83
C ALA A 42 -8.85 -45.17 8.96
N ALA A 43 -8.86 -46.41 8.47
CA ALA A 43 -9.97 -47.01 7.76
C ALA A 43 -11.21 -47.10 8.66
N GLY A 44 -12.40 -46.87 8.08
CA GLY A 44 -13.68 -47.22 8.69
C GLY A 44 -14.67 -46.05 8.80
N LEU A 45 -15.73 -46.14 7.98
CA LEU A 45 -17.04 -45.46 8.09
C LEU A 45 -17.02 -44.00 8.55
N ALA A 46 -16.96 -43.05 7.59
CA ALA A 46 -17.06 -41.62 7.88
C ALA A 46 -18.47 -41.08 7.63
N THR A 47 -19.15 -40.73 8.71
CA THR A 47 -20.26 -39.76 8.75
C THR A 47 -19.78 -38.42 8.21
N ALA A 48 -20.36 -37.98 7.10
CA ALA A 48 -20.07 -36.70 6.46
C ALA A 48 -20.39 -35.52 7.39
N ARG A 49 -19.35 -34.85 7.92
CA ARG A 49 -19.48 -33.59 8.65
C ARG A 49 -19.16 -32.43 7.70
N LYS A 50 -20.16 -31.58 7.44
CA LYS A 50 -20.12 -30.44 6.49
C LYS A 50 -18.95 -29.49 6.79
N VAL A 51 -18.00 -29.40 5.86
CA VAL A 51 -17.07 -28.27 5.72
C VAL A 51 -17.89 -27.06 5.25
N LYS A 52 -17.85 -25.94 5.98
CA LYS A 52 -18.52 -24.70 5.57
C LYS A 52 -17.56 -23.92 4.69
N GLU A 53 -17.49 -24.27 3.40
CA GLU A 53 -16.72 -23.50 2.41
C GLU A 53 -17.34 -22.11 2.24
N ARG A 54 -16.60 -21.06 2.56
CA ARG A 54 -16.96 -19.69 2.16
C ARG A 54 -16.38 -19.44 0.76
N SER A 55 -17.10 -19.83 -0.28
CA SER A 55 -16.82 -19.38 -1.64
C SER A 55 -17.37 -17.97 -1.82
N CYS A 56 -16.47 -16.98 -1.91
CA CYS A 56 -16.84 -15.69 -2.50
C CYS A 56 -16.79 -15.86 -4.02
N ARG A 57 -17.97 -15.94 -4.66
CA ARG A 57 -18.05 -15.86 -6.12
C ARG A 57 -17.64 -14.46 -6.53
N LEU A 58 -16.40 -14.29 -6.96
CA LEU A 58 -16.06 -13.17 -7.82
C LEU A 58 -16.92 -13.34 -9.08
N SER A 59 -17.77 -12.36 -9.38
CA SER A 59 -18.32 -12.18 -10.72
C SER A 59 -17.16 -12.24 -11.73
N PRO A 60 -17.37 -12.69 -12.98
CA PRO A 60 -16.29 -12.89 -13.93
C PRO A 60 -15.60 -11.56 -14.22
N VAL A 61 -14.57 -11.25 -13.44
CA VAL A 61 -13.61 -10.21 -13.73
C VAL A 61 -12.57 -10.95 -14.56
N ALA A 62 -12.67 -10.83 -15.88
CA ALA A 62 -11.62 -11.27 -16.78
C ALA A 62 -10.32 -10.62 -16.28
N VAL A 63 -9.41 -11.44 -15.75
CA VAL A 63 -8.07 -10.97 -15.42
C VAL A 63 -7.32 -10.92 -16.74
N ASP A 64 -7.60 -9.87 -17.52
CA ASP A 64 -6.68 -9.48 -18.56
C ASP A 64 -5.43 -8.96 -17.84
N VAL A 65 -4.31 -9.59 -18.14
CA VAL A 65 -2.98 -9.22 -17.65
C VAL A 65 -2.67 -7.75 -17.99
N ASN A 66 -3.38 -7.15 -18.95
CA ASN A 66 -3.31 -5.73 -19.32
C ASN A 66 -4.23 -4.79 -18.52
N HIS A 67 -5.13 -5.31 -17.66
CA HIS A 67 -6.10 -4.54 -16.87
C HIS A 67 -6.02 -4.81 -15.35
N GLN A 68 -4.81 -5.05 -14.83
CA GLN A 68 -4.53 -5.27 -13.40
C GLN A 68 -5.13 -4.21 -12.45
N LEU A 69 -5.25 -2.96 -12.89
CA LEU A 69 -5.83 -1.89 -12.10
C LEU A 69 -7.33 -2.07 -11.82
N LEU A 70 -8.06 -2.64 -12.77
CA LEU A 70 -9.53 -2.75 -12.74
C LEU A 70 -10.01 -3.73 -11.67
N VAL A 71 -9.17 -4.72 -11.33
CA VAL A 71 -9.45 -5.74 -10.30
C VAL A 71 -9.28 -5.19 -8.89
N LEU A 72 -8.25 -4.35 -8.65
CA LEU A 72 -8.04 -3.70 -7.35
C LEU A 72 -9.25 -2.81 -7.00
N SER A 73 -9.71 -1.98 -7.94
CA SER A 73 -10.89 -1.12 -7.75
C SER A 73 -12.21 -1.88 -7.52
N ALA A 74 -12.32 -3.11 -8.02
CA ALA A 74 -13.50 -3.95 -7.82
C ALA A 74 -13.53 -4.61 -6.42
N LEU A 75 -12.35 -4.86 -5.85
CA LEU A 75 -12.23 -5.44 -4.51
C LEU A 75 -12.27 -4.38 -3.42
N THR A 76 -11.70 -3.21 -3.69
CA THR A 76 -11.47 -2.14 -2.72
C THR A 76 -11.75 -0.79 -3.36
N GLN A 77 -12.54 0.03 -2.67
CA GLN A 77 -12.80 1.43 -3.05
C GLN A 77 -12.18 2.36 -2.01
N ALA A 78 -11.74 3.53 -2.45
CA ALA A 78 -11.39 4.62 -1.54
C ALA A 78 -12.60 5.52 -1.36
N THR A 79 -13.02 5.72 -0.12
CA THR A 79 -14.06 6.68 0.24
C THR A 79 -13.40 7.90 0.88
N PRO A 80 -13.82 9.12 0.48
CA PRO A 80 -13.28 10.33 1.07
C PRO A 80 -13.61 10.41 2.55
N VAL A 81 -12.74 11.07 3.31
CA VAL A 81 -13.06 11.46 4.68
C VAL A 81 -14.19 12.50 4.62
N GLU A 82 -15.32 12.15 5.24
CA GLU A 82 -16.48 13.01 5.36
C GLU A 82 -16.26 14.16 6.36
N GLU A 83 -17.05 15.23 6.25
CA GLU A 83 -16.99 16.41 7.11
C GLU A 83 -17.23 16.10 8.60
N ASP A 84 -18.02 15.08 8.91
CA ASP A 84 -18.41 14.64 10.25
C ASP A 84 -17.55 13.47 10.78
N CYS A 85 -16.44 13.17 10.12
CA CYS A 85 -15.57 12.07 10.52
C CYS A 85 -15.08 12.26 11.97
N LEU A 86 -15.33 11.26 12.83
CA LEU A 86 -14.91 11.29 14.23
C LEU A 86 -13.55 10.65 14.48
N ASP A 87 -12.99 9.95 13.49
CA ASP A 87 -11.69 9.27 13.62
C ASP A 87 -10.60 10.32 13.89
N PRO A 88 -9.90 10.26 15.04
CA PRO A 88 -8.90 11.26 15.40
C PRO A 88 -7.73 11.32 14.39
N THR A 89 -7.42 10.23 13.71
CA THR A 89 -6.36 10.18 12.69
C THR A 89 -6.78 10.94 11.43
N TRP A 90 -8.03 10.77 11.01
CA TRP A 90 -8.50 11.19 9.69
C TRP A 90 -9.33 12.46 9.68
N ARG A 91 -10.00 12.83 10.78
CA ARG A 91 -10.97 13.94 10.83
C ARG A 91 -10.46 15.30 10.35
N ARG A 92 -9.14 15.49 10.38
CA ARG A 92 -8.48 16.73 9.92
C ARG A 92 -8.11 16.72 8.43
N PHE A 93 -8.35 15.60 7.74
CA PHE A 93 -8.01 15.40 6.33
C PHE A 93 -9.28 15.16 5.50
N LYS A 94 -10.23 16.09 5.57
CA LYS A 94 -11.50 16.05 4.82
C LYS A 94 -11.24 15.91 3.33
N GLY A 95 -11.98 15.02 2.66
CA GLY A 95 -11.76 14.72 1.24
C GLY A 95 -10.57 13.79 0.94
N CYS A 96 -9.77 13.40 1.94
CA CYS A 96 -8.67 12.46 1.76
C CYS A 96 -9.17 11.04 1.49
N LEU A 97 -8.53 10.35 0.55
CA LEU A 97 -8.87 8.98 0.13
C LEU A 97 -8.00 7.91 0.80
N GLY A 98 -6.89 8.31 1.40
CA GLY A 98 -5.92 7.42 2.04
C GLY A 98 -4.49 7.93 1.85
N ALA A 99 -3.55 7.02 1.61
CA ALA A 99 -2.13 7.37 1.48
C ALA A 99 -1.47 6.68 0.28
N LEU A 100 -0.42 7.31 -0.23
CA LEU A 100 0.40 6.85 -1.34
C LEU A 100 1.88 6.85 -0.94
N ASP A 101 2.58 5.78 -1.32
CA ASP A 101 4.02 5.69 -1.16
C ASP A 101 4.69 4.67 -2.09
N GLY A 102 6.01 4.78 -2.18
CA GLY A 102 6.87 3.79 -2.81
C GLY A 102 7.29 2.70 -1.82
N THR A 103 7.62 1.53 -2.35
CA THR A 103 8.32 0.50 -1.59
C THR A 103 9.27 -0.27 -2.48
N TYR A 104 10.40 -0.69 -1.92
CA TYR A 104 11.38 -1.51 -2.62
C TYR A 104 11.18 -2.99 -2.34
N ILE A 105 11.26 -3.79 -3.40
CA ILE A 105 11.24 -5.26 -3.34
C ILE A 105 12.54 -5.76 -3.98
N GLU A 106 13.29 -6.58 -3.25
CA GLU A 106 14.58 -7.09 -3.72
C GLU A 106 14.39 -8.05 -4.90
N VAL A 107 15.24 -7.92 -5.92
CA VAL A 107 15.15 -8.68 -7.17
C VAL A 107 16.52 -9.16 -7.64
N THR A 108 16.53 -10.21 -8.45
CA THR A 108 17.73 -10.66 -9.15
C THR A 108 17.70 -10.16 -10.59
N VAL A 109 18.76 -9.46 -11.01
CA VAL A 109 18.93 -9.00 -12.40
C VAL A 109 20.33 -9.36 -12.91
N PRO A 110 20.52 -9.48 -14.24
CA PRO A 110 21.84 -9.64 -14.84
C PRO A 110 22.81 -8.52 -14.42
N GLU A 111 24.11 -8.80 -14.40
CA GLU A 111 25.15 -7.83 -14.01
C GLU A 111 25.04 -6.50 -14.79
N SER A 112 24.73 -6.58 -16.09
CA SER A 112 24.56 -5.42 -16.98
C SER A 112 23.41 -4.48 -16.57
N GLU A 113 22.40 -4.99 -15.86
CA GLU A 113 21.21 -4.24 -15.44
C GLU A 113 21.27 -3.77 -13.98
N LYS A 114 22.21 -4.30 -13.18
CA LYS A 114 22.30 -3.99 -11.74
C LYS A 114 22.40 -2.50 -11.45
N ALA A 115 23.04 -1.71 -12.30
CA ALA A 115 23.14 -0.26 -12.12
C ALA A 115 21.76 0.41 -12.09
N LYS A 116 20.83 0.00 -12.96
CA LYS A 116 19.48 0.59 -13.03
C LYS A 116 18.65 0.21 -11.82
N TYR A 117 18.77 -1.03 -11.33
CA TYR A 117 17.99 -1.53 -10.19
C TYR A 117 18.65 -1.23 -8.83
N ARG A 118 19.77 -0.51 -8.80
CA ARG A 118 20.46 -0.19 -7.56
C ARG A 118 19.79 1.00 -6.86
N THR A 119 19.33 0.76 -5.63
CA THR A 119 18.82 1.83 -4.75
C THR A 119 19.97 2.67 -4.18
N ARG A 120 19.64 3.82 -3.59
CA ARG A 120 20.61 4.67 -2.88
C ARG A 120 21.34 3.93 -1.74
N LYS A 121 20.70 2.92 -1.14
CA LYS A 121 21.27 2.04 -0.10
C LYS A 121 22.11 0.88 -0.68
N GLY A 122 22.34 0.86 -1.99
CA GLY A 122 23.16 -0.17 -2.66
C GLY A 122 22.47 -1.51 -2.86
N LYS A 123 21.18 -1.65 -2.52
CA LYS A 123 20.41 -2.88 -2.74
C LYS A 123 19.90 -2.96 -4.18
N ILE A 124 19.74 -4.18 -4.69
CA ILE A 124 19.16 -4.42 -6.03
C ILE A 124 17.66 -4.67 -5.87
N CYS A 125 16.86 -3.68 -6.23
CA CYS A 125 15.41 -3.69 -6.01
C CYS A 125 14.63 -3.21 -7.24
N THR A 126 13.38 -3.67 -7.34
CA THR A 126 12.34 -3.01 -8.13
C THR A 126 11.59 -2.03 -7.24
N ASN A 127 11.23 -0.86 -7.76
CA ASN A 127 10.39 0.12 -7.09
C ASN A 127 8.91 -0.19 -7.39
N VAL A 128 8.08 -0.09 -6.36
CA VAL A 128 6.64 -0.33 -6.42
C VAL A 128 5.94 0.86 -5.79
N LEU A 129 5.13 1.57 -6.57
CA LEU A 129 4.23 2.58 -6.05
C LEU A 129 2.92 1.92 -5.62
N GLY A 130 2.47 2.19 -4.41
CA GLY A 130 1.21 1.70 -3.88
C GLY A 130 0.37 2.85 -3.34
N VAL A 131 -0.94 2.71 -3.52
CA VAL A 131 -1.95 3.58 -2.92
C VAL A 131 -2.89 2.71 -2.14
N CYS A 132 -3.14 3.07 -0.88
CA CYS A 132 -4.10 2.37 -0.04
C CYS A 132 -5.19 3.30 0.47
N ASN A 133 -6.37 2.73 0.72
CA ASN A 133 -7.43 3.42 1.43
C ASN A 133 -7.18 3.41 2.96
N ARG A 134 -8.11 3.99 3.71
CA ARG A 134 -8.03 4.12 5.18
C ARG A 134 -8.13 2.78 5.91
N GLU A 135 -8.63 1.74 5.23
CA GLU A 135 -8.75 0.37 5.73
C GLU A 135 -7.61 -0.54 5.24
N MET A 136 -6.42 0.00 4.89
CA MET A 136 -5.25 -0.78 4.43
C MET A 136 -5.52 -1.70 3.22
N GLY A 137 -6.49 -1.38 2.38
CA GLY A 137 -6.71 -2.04 1.10
C GLY A 137 -6.02 -1.28 -0.02
N PHE A 138 -5.27 -1.98 -0.87
CA PHE A 138 -4.63 -1.39 -2.04
C PHE A 138 -5.69 -0.97 -3.07
N VAL A 139 -5.69 0.29 -3.48
CA VAL A 139 -6.59 0.80 -4.53
C VAL A 139 -5.87 0.95 -5.87
N TYR A 140 -4.55 1.13 -5.83
CA TYR A 140 -3.69 1.24 -6.99
C TYR A 140 -2.31 0.67 -6.65
N VAL A 141 -1.71 -0.08 -7.58
CA VAL A 141 -0.34 -0.58 -7.48
C VAL A 141 0.32 -0.48 -8.85
N LEU A 142 1.48 0.16 -8.91
CA LEU A 142 2.35 0.19 -10.09
C LEU A 142 3.69 -0.43 -9.71
N SER A 143 3.99 -1.60 -10.28
CA SER A 143 5.21 -2.36 -10.02
C SER A 143 6.09 -2.43 -11.25
N GLY A 144 7.39 -2.73 -11.04
CA GLY A 144 8.33 -3.01 -12.13
C GLY A 144 9.27 -1.86 -12.48
N TRP A 145 9.21 -0.74 -11.75
CA TRP A 145 10.11 0.40 -11.92
C TRP A 145 11.51 0.08 -11.45
N GLU A 146 12.52 0.72 -12.05
CA GLU A 146 13.90 0.48 -11.64
C GLU A 146 14.16 1.01 -10.22
N GLY A 147 14.96 0.31 -9.42
CA GLY A 147 15.30 0.72 -8.06
C GLY A 147 16.06 2.05 -7.94
N SER A 148 16.59 2.58 -9.04
CA SER A 148 17.19 3.92 -9.10
C SER A 148 16.19 5.03 -9.49
N ALA A 149 14.98 4.68 -9.91
CA ALA A 149 13.97 5.66 -10.29
C ALA A 149 13.53 6.48 -9.08
N SER A 150 13.43 7.80 -9.25
CA SER A 150 12.92 8.70 -8.21
C SER A 150 11.40 8.55 -8.05
N ASP A 151 10.91 8.77 -6.83
CA ASP A 151 9.49 8.65 -6.51
C ASP A 151 8.62 9.58 -7.38
N SER A 152 9.13 10.77 -7.68
CA SER A 152 8.47 11.72 -8.60
C SER A 152 8.35 11.18 -10.02
N ARG A 153 9.34 10.43 -10.53
CA ARG A 153 9.29 9.82 -11.86
C ARG A 153 8.26 8.69 -11.90
N VAL A 154 8.23 7.85 -10.88
CA VAL A 154 7.27 6.75 -10.76
C VAL A 154 5.85 7.29 -10.62
N LEU A 155 5.64 8.35 -9.82
CA LEU A 155 4.33 9.00 -9.68
C LEU A 155 3.86 9.63 -11.00
N ARG A 156 4.76 10.30 -11.73
CA ARG A 156 4.43 10.91 -13.03
C ARG A 156 3.93 9.87 -14.03
N ASP A 157 4.56 8.70 -14.08
CA ASP A 157 4.05 7.59 -14.90
C ASP A 157 2.69 7.12 -14.38
N ALA A 158 2.54 6.90 -13.07
CA ALA A 158 1.28 6.45 -12.48
C ALA A 158 0.07 7.32 -12.83
N ILE A 159 0.24 8.64 -12.97
CA ILE A 159 -0.85 9.57 -13.33
C ILE A 159 -1.03 9.75 -14.85
N THR A 160 0.00 9.51 -15.67
CA THR A 160 -0.06 9.66 -17.14
C THR A 160 -0.30 8.35 -17.89
N HIS A 161 -0.20 7.21 -17.21
CA HIS A 161 -0.35 5.89 -17.79
C HIS A 161 -1.76 5.65 -18.38
N ARG A 162 -1.90 4.68 -19.29
CA ARG A 162 -3.20 4.27 -19.86
C ARG A 162 -4.18 3.80 -18.77
N ASN A 163 -3.66 3.06 -17.79
CA ASN A 163 -4.33 2.69 -16.55
C ASN A 163 -3.86 3.63 -15.44
N SER A 164 -4.00 4.93 -15.63
CA SER A 164 -3.53 5.93 -14.66
C SER A 164 -4.31 5.83 -13.34
N LEU A 165 -3.66 6.19 -12.23
CA LEU A 165 -4.33 6.54 -10.99
C LEU A 165 -5.34 7.66 -11.25
N LYS A 166 -6.63 7.37 -11.07
CA LYS A 166 -7.72 8.35 -11.21
C LYS A 166 -8.13 8.84 -9.83
N ILE A 167 -8.04 10.15 -9.64
CA ILE A 167 -8.40 10.81 -8.38
C ILE A 167 -9.66 11.63 -8.68
N PRO A 168 -10.78 11.36 -7.98
CA PRO A 168 -11.99 12.17 -8.14
C PRO A 168 -11.72 13.63 -7.80
N HIS A 169 -12.39 14.54 -8.52
CA HIS A 169 -12.20 15.96 -8.35
C HIS A 169 -12.51 16.41 -6.91
N GLY A 170 -11.58 17.15 -6.30
CA GLY A 170 -11.71 17.63 -4.92
C GLY A 170 -11.24 16.62 -3.87
N ASN A 171 -10.70 15.48 -4.27
CA ASN A 171 -10.12 14.48 -3.38
C ASN A 171 -8.60 14.36 -3.57
N TYR A 172 -7.93 13.77 -2.60
CA TYR A 172 -6.47 13.67 -2.60
C TYR A 172 -5.95 12.50 -1.76
N TYR A 173 -4.66 12.21 -1.91
CA TYR A 173 -3.91 11.27 -1.08
C TYR A 173 -2.84 11.98 -0.25
N LEU A 174 -2.58 11.47 0.96
CA LEU A 174 -1.40 11.86 1.73
C LEU A 174 -0.16 11.19 1.12
N VAL A 175 0.89 11.96 0.90
CA VAL A 175 2.14 11.49 0.27
C VAL A 175 3.35 11.81 1.15
N ASP A 176 4.43 11.06 0.98
CA ASP A 176 5.68 11.34 1.69
C ASP A 176 6.35 12.69 1.27
N ALA A 177 7.28 13.19 2.07
CA ALA A 177 8.07 14.40 1.78
C ALA A 177 8.88 14.32 0.47
N GLY A 178 9.19 13.10 0.02
CA GLY A 178 9.82 12.83 -1.29
C GLY A 178 8.96 13.20 -2.50
N TYR A 179 7.65 13.38 -2.32
CA TYR A 179 6.71 13.78 -3.37
C TYR A 179 6.48 15.30 -3.38
N THR A 180 5.89 15.78 -4.46
CA THR A 180 5.53 17.21 -4.62
C THR A 180 4.16 17.47 -4.00
N ASN A 181 4.03 18.60 -3.29
CA ASN A 181 2.74 19.10 -2.84
C ASN A 181 1.99 19.77 -4.00
N GLY A 182 0.82 19.29 -4.35
CA GLY A 182 0.05 19.85 -5.45
C GLY A 182 -1.33 19.21 -5.59
N PRO A 183 -2.04 19.53 -6.68
CA PRO A 183 -3.32 18.91 -7.00
C PRO A 183 -3.28 17.40 -6.77
N ASP A 184 -4.27 16.92 -6.02
CA ASP A 184 -4.50 15.52 -5.69
C ASP A 184 -3.50 14.86 -4.72
N PHE A 185 -2.42 15.56 -4.32
CA PHE A 185 -1.36 15.02 -3.47
C PHE A 185 -0.92 16.01 -2.38
N LEU A 186 -1.26 15.69 -1.12
CA LEU A 186 -0.92 16.51 0.05
C LEU A 186 0.37 16.01 0.70
N ALA A 187 1.46 16.76 0.51
CA ALA A 187 2.77 16.45 1.06
C ALA A 187 3.04 17.24 2.36
N PRO A 188 3.89 16.72 3.27
CA PRO A 188 4.30 17.44 4.48
C PRO A 188 5.19 18.66 4.17
N TYR A 189 5.45 19.48 5.19
CA TYR A 189 6.45 20.55 5.12
C TYR A 189 7.86 19.95 5.12
N ARG A 190 8.66 20.30 4.11
CA ARG A 190 10.08 19.94 4.04
C ARG A 190 10.91 20.80 4.99
N GLY A 191 12.04 20.25 5.47
CA GLY A 191 12.95 20.98 6.38
C GLY A 191 12.39 21.24 7.78
N THR A 192 11.24 20.65 8.10
CA THR A 192 10.58 20.70 9.41
C THR A 192 10.56 19.29 10.00
N ARG A 193 10.60 19.19 11.34
CA ARG A 193 10.54 17.91 12.06
C ARG A 193 9.38 17.05 11.54
N TYR A 194 9.67 15.84 11.08
CA TYR A 194 8.74 15.03 10.28
C TYR A 194 8.67 13.58 10.75
N HIS A 195 9.80 12.97 11.14
CA HIS A 195 9.80 11.56 11.51
C HIS A 195 9.27 11.35 12.93
N VAL A 196 8.40 10.34 13.12
CA VAL A 196 7.87 9.92 14.44
C VAL A 196 8.99 9.71 15.47
N ARG A 197 10.17 9.23 15.03
CA ARG A 197 11.37 9.07 15.87
C ARG A 197 11.92 10.37 16.47
N GLU A 198 11.77 11.50 15.78
CA GLU A 198 12.20 12.82 16.28
C GLU A 198 11.34 13.32 17.44
N TRP A 199 10.14 12.74 17.59
CA TRP A 199 9.26 12.94 18.75
C TRP A 199 9.57 11.97 19.90
N ALA A 200 10.15 10.81 19.61
CA ALA A 200 10.55 9.82 20.62
C ALA A 200 11.83 10.22 21.39
N GLN A 201 12.75 10.96 20.76
CA GLN A 201 14.01 11.41 21.40
C GLN A 201 13.87 12.72 22.21
N GLY A 202 12.66 13.15 22.51
CA GLY A 202 12.40 14.22 23.46
C GLY A 202 10.94 14.67 23.36
N ALA A 203 10.22 14.57 24.48
CA ALA A 203 8.85 15.05 24.63
C ALA A 203 8.79 16.58 24.58
N ARG A 204 8.99 17.17 23.40
CA ARG A 204 8.71 18.58 23.16
C ARG A 204 7.52 18.68 22.24
N ALA A 205 6.52 19.41 22.72
CA ALA A 205 5.33 19.71 21.95
C ALA A 205 5.69 20.43 20.63
N PRO A 206 4.88 20.29 19.58
CA PRO A 206 5.10 20.99 18.31
C PRO A 206 5.26 22.50 18.50
N ARG A 207 6.32 23.07 17.91
CA ARG A 207 6.68 24.48 18.11
C ARG A 207 5.87 25.45 17.25
N ASN A 208 5.32 24.96 16.15
CA ASN A 208 4.56 25.74 15.20
C ASN A 208 3.56 24.83 14.46
N HIS A 209 2.70 25.48 13.66
CA HIS A 209 1.68 24.81 12.87
C HIS A 209 2.25 23.77 11.88
N GLN A 210 3.43 24.02 11.30
CA GLN A 210 4.08 23.10 10.36
C GLN A 210 4.53 21.80 11.05
N GLU A 211 5.17 21.90 12.22
CA GLU A 211 5.59 20.72 13.00
C GLU A 211 4.38 19.91 13.47
N TYR A 212 3.30 20.57 13.89
CA TYR A 212 2.07 19.89 14.29
C TYR A 212 1.43 19.18 13.11
N PHE A 213 1.30 19.87 11.97
CA PHE A 213 0.78 19.30 10.73
C PHE A 213 1.61 18.08 10.31
N ASN A 214 2.94 18.18 10.26
CA ASN A 214 3.82 17.07 9.90
C ASN A 214 3.63 15.85 10.80
N ARG A 215 3.43 16.07 12.11
CA ARG A 215 3.16 14.98 13.06
C ARG A 215 1.83 14.27 12.77
N VAL A 216 0.76 15.04 12.57
CA VAL A 216 -0.57 14.49 12.27
C VAL A 216 -0.61 13.82 10.90
N HIS A 217 0.02 14.46 9.90
CA HIS A 217 0.19 13.95 8.55
C HIS A 217 0.94 12.62 8.55
N SER A 218 2.13 12.55 9.17
CA SER A 218 2.93 11.33 9.26
C SER A 218 2.15 10.20 9.95
N SER A 219 1.40 10.51 11.02
CA SER A 219 0.56 9.52 11.71
C SER A 219 -0.52 8.92 10.81
N ALA A 220 -1.20 9.73 10.01
CA ALA A 220 -2.24 9.25 9.09
C ALA A 220 -1.63 8.52 7.88
N ARG A 221 -0.55 9.07 7.32
CA ARG A 221 0.20 8.50 6.20
C ARG A 221 0.75 7.11 6.52
N ASN A 222 1.12 6.84 7.78
CA ASN A 222 1.65 5.55 8.24
C ASN A 222 0.77 4.33 7.83
N ILE A 223 -0.50 4.54 7.50
CA ILE A 223 -1.38 3.49 6.97
C ILE A 223 -0.79 2.76 5.74
N ILE A 224 -0.09 3.45 4.82
CA ILE A 224 0.51 2.81 3.64
C ILE A 224 1.76 2.01 3.99
N GLU A 225 2.58 2.52 4.93
CA GLU A 225 3.73 1.79 5.46
C GLU A 225 3.27 0.49 6.13
N ARG A 226 2.23 0.57 6.96
CA ARG A 226 1.59 -0.60 7.59
C ARG A 226 1.05 -1.57 6.55
N CYS A 227 0.41 -1.08 5.50
CA CYS A 227 -0.12 -1.90 4.41
C CYS A 227 1.00 -2.69 3.71
N PHE A 228 2.12 -2.03 3.38
CA PHE A 228 3.31 -2.68 2.83
C PHE A 228 4.01 -3.62 3.81
N GLY A 229 4.10 -3.24 5.08
CA GLY A 229 4.65 -4.08 6.14
C GLY A 229 3.90 -5.40 6.27
N LEU A 230 2.56 -5.34 6.31
CA LEU A 230 1.72 -6.53 6.32
C LEU A 230 1.90 -7.38 5.06
N LEU A 231 1.98 -6.73 3.88
CA LEU A 231 2.24 -7.42 2.61
C LEU A 231 3.55 -8.20 2.64
N LYS A 232 4.66 -7.58 3.05
CA LYS A 232 5.97 -8.23 3.12
C LYS A 232 6.02 -9.29 4.23
N LYS A 233 5.35 -9.07 5.36
CA LYS A 233 5.25 -10.03 6.47
C LYS A 233 4.58 -11.32 6.01
N ARG A 234 3.41 -11.20 5.37
CA ARG A 234 2.62 -12.31 4.83
C ARG A 234 3.32 -13.08 3.73
N TRP A 235 3.82 -12.34 2.75
CA TRP A 235 4.34 -12.91 1.51
C TRP A 235 5.87 -12.91 1.55
N SER A 236 6.44 -13.97 2.12
CA SER A 236 7.90 -14.15 2.22
C SER A 236 8.63 -14.07 0.87
N ILE A 237 7.94 -14.38 -0.23
CA ILE A 237 8.46 -14.24 -1.60
C ILE A 237 8.85 -12.80 -1.97
N LEU A 238 8.37 -11.80 -1.22
CA LEU A 238 8.70 -10.39 -1.42
C LEU A 238 9.86 -9.91 -0.54
N ARG A 239 10.33 -10.73 0.41
CA ARG A 239 11.38 -10.37 1.39
C ARG A 239 12.79 -10.82 0.99
N SER A 240 12.90 -11.69 0.00
CA SER A 240 14.16 -12.19 -0.51
C SER A 240 14.24 -12.02 -2.01
N PRO A 241 15.45 -11.83 -2.59
CA PRO A 241 15.63 -11.78 -4.02
C PRO A 241 15.04 -13.03 -4.67
N SER A 242 14.10 -12.84 -5.58
CA SER A 242 13.51 -13.95 -6.31
C SER A 242 14.39 -14.35 -7.51
N PHE A 243 14.21 -15.59 -7.96
CA PHE A 243 14.83 -16.11 -9.19
C PHE A 243 13.97 -15.85 -10.44
N TYR A 244 12.83 -15.19 -10.28
CA TYR A 244 11.90 -14.94 -11.36
C TYR A 244 12.37 -13.76 -12.22
N PRO A 245 12.13 -13.79 -13.54
CA PRO A 245 12.31 -12.61 -14.38
C PRO A 245 11.51 -11.42 -13.84
N LEU A 246 12.01 -10.19 -14.04
CA LEU A 246 11.40 -8.95 -13.53
C LEU A 246 9.91 -8.81 -13.86
N LYS A 247 9.51 -9.20 -15.07
CA LYS A 247 8.10 -9.19 -15.49
C LYS A 247 7.23 -10.09 -14.61
N THR A 248 7.68 -11.32 -14.37
CA THR A 248 7.00 -12.28 -13.50
C THR A 248 7.00 -11.82 -12.05
N GLN A 249 8.10 -11.24 -11.57
CA GLN A 249 8.16 -10.67 -10.22
C GLN A 249 7.15 -9.53 -10.05
N SER A 250 7.00 -8.66 -11.05
CA SER A 250 6.04 -7.56 -11.04
C SER A 250 4.59 -8.07 -10.95
N GLN A 251 4.28 -9.16 -11.67
CA GLN A 251 2.98 -9.84 -11.58
C GLN A 251 2.76 -10.50 -10.21
N ILE A 252 3.78 -11.13 -9.64
CA ILE A 252 3.73 -11.72 -8.28
C ILE A 252 3.39 -10.64 -7.25
N ILE A 253 4.03 -9.47 -7.32
CA ILE A 253 3.78 -8.34 -6.41
C ILE A 253 2.30 -7.94 -6.47
N ILE A 254 1.75 -7.77 -7.68
CA ILE A 254 0.35 -7.38 -7.87
C ILE A 254 -0.59 -8.47 -7.38
N ALA A 255 -0.27 -9.74 -7.64
CA ALA A 255 -1.03 -10.88 -7.13
C ALA A 255 -1.08 -10.89 -5.60
N CYS A 256 0.04 -10.62 -4.92
CA CYS A 256 0.09 -10.51 -3.46
C CYS A 256 -0.80 -9.38 -2.95
N CYS A 257 -0.80 -8.21 -3.59
CA CYS A 257 -1.69 -7.09 -3.22
C CYS A 257 -3.18 -7.44 -3.40
N LEU A 258 -3.53 -8.11 -4.51
CA LEU A 258 -4.90 -8.57 -4.77
C LEU A 258 -5.38 -9.59 -3.73
N LEU A 259 -4.53 -10.57 -3.41
CA LEU A 259 -4.82 -11.57 -2.39
C LEU A 259 -4.96 -10.94 -1.01
N GLN A 260 -4.15 -9.93 -0.69
CA GLN A 260 -4.28 -9.19 0.56
C GLN A 260 -5.64 -8.50 0.64
N ASN A 261 -6.05 -7.75 -0.39
CA ASN A 261 -7.38 -7.13 -0.42
C ASN A 261 -8.51 -8.16 -0.27
N PHE A 262 -8.39 -9.30 -0.95
CA PHE A 262 -9.37 -10.37 -0.88
C PHE A 262 -9.49 -10.96 0.53
N ILE A 263 -8.35 -11.20 1.19
CA ILE A 263 -8.31 -11.65 2.58
C ILE A 263 -8.99 -10.62 3.48
N ARG A 264 -8.64 -9.34 3.36
CA ARG A 264 -9.24 -8.25 4.15
C ARG A 264 -10.75 -8.16 3.98
N LYS A 265 -11.26 -8.40 2.77
CA LYS A 265 -12.70 -8.40 2.48
C LYS A 265 -13.42 -9.64 3.02
N SER A 266 -12.72 -10.77 3.10
CA SER A 266 -13.31 -12.07 3.42
C SER A 266 -13.24 -12.42 4.91
N MET A 267 -12.23 -11.89 5.61
CA MET A 267 -11.99 -12.16 7.03
C MET A 267 -12.35 -10.94 7.88
N GLY A 268 -13.13 -11.15 8.93
CA GLY A 268 -13.51 -10.07 9.86
C GLY A 268 -12.37 -9.62 10.78
N MET A 269 -11.34 -10.45 10.95
CA MET A 269 -10.14 -10.17 11.73
C MET A 269 -8.98 -10.94 11.12
N ASP A 270 -7.85 -10.25 10.90
CA ASP A 270 -6.66 -10.82 10.29
C ASP A 270 -5.58 -11.06 11.36
N PRO A 271 -5.23 -12.32 11.68
CA PRO A 271 -4.28 -12.65 12.75
C PRO A 271 -2.89 -12.01 12.57
N GLU A 272 -2.46 -11.77 11.33
CA GLU A 272 -1.16 -11.14 11.10
C GLU A 272 -1.18 -9.62 11.33
N GLU A 273 -2.37 -9.00 11.20
CA GLU A 273 -2.59 -7.59 11.52
C GLU A 273 -2.55 -7.36 13.04
N GLU A 274 -3.19 -8.24 13.82
CA GLU A 274 -3.16 -8.16 15.29
C GLU A 274 -1.74 -8.29 15.85
N GLY A 275 -0.95 -9.22 15.31
CA GLY A 275 0.47 -9.35 15.63
C GLY A 275 1.36 -8.23 15.08
N SER A 276 0.84 -7.30 14.27
CA SER A 276 1.58 -6.14 13.73
C SER A 276 1.36 -4.85 14.53
N ILE A 277 0.24 -4.75 15.26
CA ILE A 277 -0.03 -3.62 16.19
C ILE A 277 1.05 -3.56 17.29
N LEU A 278 1.64 -4.71 17.64
CA LEU A 278 2.73 -4.80 18.62
C LEU A 278 4.12 -4.42 18.05
N ASP A 279 4.29 -4.45 16.72
CA ASP A 279 5.54 -4.12 16.02
C ASP A 279 5.65 -2.61 15.69
N GLU A 280 4.73 -1.76 16.19
CA GLU A 280 4.70 -0.29 16.03
C GLU A 280 6.03 0.43 16.41
N PHE A 281 6.99 -0.29 16.99
CA PHE A 281 8.30 0.20 17.43
C PHE A 281 9.51 -0.26 16.59
N MET A 282 9.32 -0.96 15.46
CA MET A 282 10.42 -1.36 14.57
C MET A 282 10.27 -0.72 13.19
N PRO A 283 10.78 0.51 13.00
CA PRO A 283 10.73 1.17 11.70
C PRO A 283 11.75 0.53 10.77
N ASP A 284 11.35 0.29 9.52
CA ASP A 284 12.28 -0.05 8.45
C ASP A 284 13.29 1.12 8.34
N GLY A 285 14.57 0.77 8.37
CA GLY A 285 15.64 1.73 8.65
C GLY A 285 15.70 2.88 7.65
N ASP A 286 15.64 4.09 8.19
CA ASP A 286 16.20 5.36 7.69
C ASP A 286 16.01 5.68 6.20
N GLU A 287 15.01 6.48 5.87
CA GLU A 287 15.02 7.31 4.67
C GLU A 287 15.49 8.73 5.03
N ALA A 288 16.80 8.88 5.27
CA ALA A 288 17.42 10.19 5.12
C ALA A 288 17.44 10.53 3.63
N GLN A 289 16.48 11.35 3.19
CA GLN A 289 16.38 11.81 1.80
C GLN A 289 16.83 13.28 1.73
N ASP A 290 18.10 13.50 1.40
CA ASP A 290 18.58 14.80 0.89
C ASP A 290 18.38 14.85 -0.64
N GLY A 291 17.99 16.05 -1.11
CA GLY A 291 18.11 16.61 -2.46
C GLY A 291 17.71 15.79 -3.71
N MET A 292 16.60 16.15 -4.36
CA MET A 292 16.60 16.90 -5.63
C MET A 292 15.20 16.94 -6.25
N ILE A 293 14.82 18.14 -6.69
CA ILE A 293 13.58 18.49 -7.36
C ILE A 293 13.57 17.88 -8.77
N ASP A 294 12.48 17.19 -9.13
CA ASP A 294 12.02 17.20 -10.51
C ASP A 294 10.55 17.65 -10.51
N VAL A 295 10.29 18.64 -11.35
CA VAL A 295 9.21 19.62 -11.21
C VAL A 295 7.87 18.95 -11.52
N VAL A 296 7.07 18.74 -10.49
CA VAL A 296 5.65 19.07 -10.57
C VAL A 296 5.56 20.42 -9.88
N GLU A 297 4.96 21.42 -10.52
CA GLU A 297 4.95 22.76 -9.95
C GLU A 297 4.14 22.72 -8.65
N ASN A 298 4.77 23.13 -7.53
CA ASN A 298 4.01 23.46 -6.33
C ASN A 298 3.00 24.54 -6.75
N THR A 299 1.72 24.24 -6.69
CA THR A 299 0.73 25.29 -6.92
C THR A 299 0.64 26.13 -5.66
N ASN A 300 0.66 27.46 -5.82
CA ASN A 300 0.48 28.39 -4.71
C ASN A 300 -0.82 28.10 -3.95
N GLU A 301 -1.85 27.64 -4.67
CA GLU A 301 -3.15 27.24 -4.12
C GLU A 301 -3.04 26.10 -3.11
N TRP A 302 -2.37 25.00 -3.45
CA TRP A 302 -2.24 23.85 -2.55
C TRP A 302 -1.29 24.11 -1.38
N THR A 303 -0.36 25.04 -1.58
CA THR A 303 0.50 25.51 -0.49
C THR A 303 -0.31 26.31 0.52
N HIS A 304 -1.07 27.32 0.06
CA HIS A 304 -1.96 28.10 0.92
C HIS A 304 -3.04 27.24 1.60
N TRP A 305 -3.61 26.28 0.87
CA TRP A 305 -4.61 25.37 1.43
C TRP A 305 -4.01 24.49 2.54
N ARG A 306 -2.80 23.96 2.35
CA ARG A 306 -2.06 23.24 3.40
C ARG A 306 -1.71 24.14 4.59
N ASP A 307 -1.34 25.41 4.35
CA ASP A 307 -1.04 26.38 5.40
C ASP A 307 -2.28 26.68 6.27
N ASN A 308 -3.45 26.83 5.64
CA ASN A 308 -4.72 27.03 6.33
C ASN A 308 -5.06 25.82 7.20
N ILE A 309 -5.04 24.61 6.64
CA ILE A 309 -5.29 23.37 7.39
C ILE A 309 -4.31 23.23 8.55
N ALA A 310 -3.02 23.48 8.33
CA ALA A 310 -2.01 23.39 9.37
C ALA A 310 -2.27 24.37 10.52
N THR A 311 -2.68 25.60 10.18
CA THR A 311 -3.00 26.65 11.16
C THR A 311 -4.22 26.28 11.98
N GLU A 312 -5.32 25.89 11.33
CA GLU A 312 -6.56 25.45 11.99
C GLU A 312 -6.30 24.28 12.95
N MET A 313 -5.59 23.24 12.47
CA MET A 313 -5.19 22.09 13.27
C MET A 313 -4.38 22.49 14.52
N TYR A 314 -3.50 23.47 14.38
CA TYR A 314 -2.63 23.93 15.45
C TYR A 314 -3.39 24.76 16.49
N GLU A 315 -4.29 25.63 16.05
CA GLU A 315 -5.15 26.44 16.92
C GLU A 315 -6.09 25.55 17.74
N GLU A 316 -6.77 24.58 17.12
CA GLU A 316 -7.60 23.60 17.83
C GLU A 316 -6.82 22.85 18.91
N TRP A 317 -5.61 22.41 18.58
CA TRP A 317 -4.75 21.72 19.54
C TRP A 317 -4.28 22.62 20.67
N HIS A 318 -3.98 23.88 20.38
CA HIS A 318 -3.52 24.85 21.38
C HIS A 318 -4.65 25.23 22.34
N ILE A 319 -5.87 25.42 21.83
CA ILE A 319 -7.07 25.66 22.65
C ILE A 319 -7.34 24.46 23.56
N GLY A 320 -7.31 23.24 23.02
CA GLY A 320 -7.52 22.02 23.81
C GLY A 320 -6.43 21.71 24.86
N LEU A 321 -5.31 22.46 24.87
CA LEU A 321 -4.32 22.42 25.96
C LEU A 321 -4.58 23.44 27.07
N MET A 322 -5.44 24.43 26.82
CA MET A 322 -5.77 25.51 27.76
C MET A 322 -7.06 25.25 28.56
N GLU A 323 -7.86 24.25 28.15
CA GLU A 323 -9.01 23.71 28.89
C GLU A 323 -8.61 22.54 29.80
#